data_AF-A0AAW8KYX2-F1
#
_entry.id   AF-A0AAW8KYX2-F1
#
_cell.length_a   1.000
_cell.length_b   1.000
_cell.length_c   1.000
_cell.angle_alpha   90.00
_cell.angle_beta   90.00
_cell.angle_gamma   90.00
#
_symmetry.space_group_name_H-M   'P 1'
#
loop_
_entity.id
_entity.type
_entity.pdbx_description
1 polymer ?
#
loop_
_entity_poly.entity_id
_entity_poly.type
_entity_poly.pdbx_seq_one_letter_code
_entity_poly.pdbx_strand_id
1 'polypeptide(L)'
;VTTDAVGRQVTTAVPFYISNTLLKPGLFDYSLSLGKIREDYGLKNFSYGKFASAADARYGVNDWFTVEGRTELSSDLQLLGAGSVLKLANLGVLSASFSQSKADKSMSEDRAKDLEGNQYTVGYSYNRNRFGFSINHNQRDDEYTDLSRLQYSNLISVNSNKSLTANTYFATKNSGTFGVGYINTKANDFKNR
;
A
#
# COMPACT_ATOMS: atom_id res chain seq x y z
N VAL A 1 -18.67 3.95 1.62
CA VAL A 1 -19.63 4.28 2.70
C VAL A 1 -20.87 3.46 2.45
N THR A 2 -21.26 2.63 3.42
CA THR A 2 -22.54 1.92 3.36
C THR A 2 -23.46 2.58 4.37
N THR A 3 -24.59 3.11 3.88
CA THR A 3 -25.59 3.75 4.72
C THR A 3 -26.66 2.72 5.05
N ASP A 4 -26.81 2.40 6.34
CA ASP A 4 -27.90 1.56 6.82
C ASP A 4 -29.25 2.31 6.70
N ALA A 5 -30.37 1.59 6.70
CA ALA A 5 -31.72 2.14 6.52
C ALA A 5 -32.13 3.18 7.58
N VAL A 6 -31.40 3.28 8.70
CA VAL A 6 -31.58 4.27 9.77
C VAL A 6 -30.59 5.46 9.65
N GLY A 7 -29.89 5.60 8.52
CA GLY A 7 -29.01 6.74 8.24
C GLY A 7 -27.61 6.69 8.89
N ARG A 8 -27.25 5.56 9.52
CA ARG A 8 -25.90 5.34 10.05
C ARG A 8 -24.94 5.08 8.89
N GLN A 9 -23.96 5.96 8.71
CA GLN A 9 -22.90 5.80 7.72
C GLN A 9 -21.77 4.96 8.32
N VAL A 10 -21.54 3.76 7.77
CA VAL A 10 -20.33 2.98 8.06
C VAL A 10 -19.31 3.26 6.96
N THR A 11 -18.28 4.03 7.31
CA THR A 11 -17.12 4.25 6.45
C THR A 11 -16.12 3.13 6.68
N THR A 12 -16.27 2.04 5.92
CA THR A 12 -15.25 0.99 5.85
C THR A 12 -14.21 1.41 4.82
N ALA A 13 -12.99 1.72 5.25
CA ALA A 13 -11.84 1.81 4.36
C ALA A 13 -11.47 0.38 3.95
N VAL A 14 -11.84 -0.02 2.73
CA VAL A 14 -11.40 -1.31 2.18
C VAL A 14 -10.00 -1.10 1.62
N PRO A 15 -8.95 -1.73 2.18
CA PRO A 15 -7.61 -1.63 1.60
C PRO A 15 -7.65 -2.14 0.16
N PHE A 16 -7.01 -1.40 -0.75
CA PHE A 16 -6.97 -1.76 -2.16
C PHE A 16 -6.29 -3.13 -2.33
N TYR A 17 -6.90 -4.00 -3.15
CA TYR A 17 -6.43 -5.36 -3.37
C TYR A 17 -5.14 -5.35 -4.21
N ILE A 18 -3.98 -5.51 -3.57
CA ILE A 18 -2.70 -5.65 -4.26
C ILE A 18 -2.53 -7.13 -4.61
N SER A 19 -2.68 -7.46 -5.89
CA SER A 19 -2.34 -8.79 -6.40
C SER A 19 -0.84 -8.84 -6.72
N ASN A 20 -0.08 -9.63 -5.97
CA ASN A 20 1.35 -9.88 -6.24
C ASN A 20 1.50 -10.79 -7.46
N THR A 21 1.39 -10.21 -8.65
CA THR A 21 1.59 -10.93 -9.92
C THR A 21 3.08 -10.89 -10.29
N LEU A 22 3.68 -12.08 -10.48
CA LEU A 22 5.05 -12.18 -10.98
C LEU A 22 5.13 -11.71 -12.43
N LEU A 23 6.24 -11.06 -12.77
CA LEU A 23 6.58 -10.76 -14.15
C LEU A 23 7.23 -11.99 -14.79
N LYS A 24 7.03 -12.16 -16.10
CA LYS A 24 7.74 -13.19 -16.87
C LYS A 24 9.26 -12.91 -16.84
N PRO A 25 10.11 -13.94 -16.99
CA PRO A 25 11.56 -13.76 -17.09
C PRO A 25 11.93 -12.78 -18.20
N GLY A 26 12.87 -11.87 -17.90
CA GLY A 26 13.34 -10.86 -18.83
C GLY A 26 12.36 -9.70 -19.06
N LEU A 27 11.18 -9.71 -18.42
CA LEU A 27 10.23 -8.61 -18.53
C LEU A 27 10.58 -7.52 -17.52
N PHE A 28 10.72 -6.30 -18.02
CA PHE A 28 10.89 -5.08 -17.25
C PHE A 28 9.61 -4.25 -17.33
N ASP A 29 8.99 -3.99 -16.19
CA ASP A 29 7.79 -3.16 -16.05
C ASP A 29 8.16 -1.93 -15.21
N TYR A 30 7.78 -0.74 -15.67
CA TYR A 30 8.14 0.51 -15.01
C TYR A 30 7.04 1.55 -15.12
N SER A 31 6.93 2.38 -14.09
CA SER A 31 6.02 3.51 -14.00
C SER A 31 6.81 4.72 -13.53
N LEU A 32 6.64 5.85 -14.21
CA LEU A 32 7.25 7.12 -13.83
C LEU A 32 6.18 8.20 -13.84
N SER A 33 6.06 8.92 -12.73
CA SER A 33 5.13 10.03 -12.54
C SER A 33 5.90 11.26 -12.09
N LEU A 34 5.67 12.40 -12.75
CA LEU A 34 6.33 13.67 -12.47
C LEU A 34 5.27 14.79 -12.54
N GLY A 35 5.17 15.64 -11.53
CA GLY A 35 4.20 16.72 -11.56
C GLY A 35 4.13 17.52 -10.26
N LYS A 36 3.08 18.35 -10.12
CA LYS A 36 2.75 19.02 -8.87
C LYS A 36 1.54 18.36 -8.24
N ILE A 37 1.57 18.18 -6.92
CA ILE A 37 0.44 17.60 -6.19
C ILE A 37 -0.74 18.56 -6.29
N ARG A 38 -1.91 18.04 -6.68
CA ARG A 38 -3.14 18.85 -6.76
C ARG A 38 -3.75 18.98 -5.38
N GLU A 39 -3.87 20.20 -4.89
CA GLU A 39 -4.45 20.50 -3.58
C GLU A 39 -5.94 20.83 -3.69
N ASP A 40 -6.65 20.87 -2.55
CA ASP A 40 -8.03 21.36 -2.43
C ASP A 40 -9.03 20.76 -3.45
N TYR A 41 -8.92 19.45 -3.71
CA TYR A 41 -9.78 18.78 -4.69
C TYR A 41 -11.26 18.93 -4.31
N GLY A 42 -12.03 19.57 -5.19
CA GLY A 42 -13.46 19.85 -4.95
C GLY A 42 -13.77 21.11 -4.14
N LEU A 43 -12.75 21.83 -3.64
CA LEU A 43 -12.91 23.10 -2.92
C LEU A 43 -12.45 24.30 -3.73
N LYS A 44 -11.29 24.22 -4.40
CA LYS A 44 -10.73 25.31 -5.21
C LYS A 44 -10.29 24.84 -6.59
N ASN A 45 -10.46 25.72 -7.57
CA ASN A 45 -9.93 25.51 -8.92
C ASN A 45 -8.43 25.83 -8.95
N PHE A 46 -7.65 25.01 -9.66
CA PHE A 46 -6.20 25.21 -9.92
C PHE A 46 -5.30 25.36 -8.68
N SER A 47 -5.65 24.73 -7.54
CA SER A 47 -4.73 24.64 -6.40
C SER A 47 -3.69 23.54 -6.65
N TYR A 48 -2.42 23.91 -6.74
CA TYR A 48 -1.30 22.99 -6.92
C TYR A 48 -0.23 23.29 -5.88
N GLY A 49 0.17 22.26 -5.16
CA GLY A 49 1.20 22.29 -4.14
C GLY A 49 2.59 22.04 -4.70
N LYS A 50 3.37 21.32 -3.90
CA LYS A 50 4.77 20.99 -4.14
C LYS A 50 4.96 20.09 -5.35
N PHE A 51 6.13 20.22 -5.98
CA PHE A 51 6.54 19.28 -7.03
C PHE A 51 6.84 17.92 -6.40
N ALA A 52 6.38 16.86 -7.04
CA ALA A 52 6.56 15.49 -6.63
C ALA A 52 6.89 14.60 -7.83
N SER A 53 7.67 13.57 -7.57
CA SER A 53 8.03 12.52 -8.51
C SER A 53 7.91 11.17 -7.84
N ALA A 54 7.39 10.18 -8.56
CA ALA A 54 7.34 8.79 -8.13
C ALA A 54 7.81 7.90 -9.27
N ALA A 55 8.61 6.90 -8.96
CA ALA A 55 9.02 5.88 -9.91
C ALA A 55 8.92 4.49 -9.28
N ASP A 56 8.36 3.55 -10.03
CA ASP A 56 8.28 2.14 -9.70
C ASP A 56 8.92 1.36 -10.84
N ALA A 57 9.74 0.38 -10.50
CA ALA A 57 10.37 -0.50 -11.47
C ALA A 57 10.34 -1.93 -10.97
N ARG A 58 10.05 -2.88 -11.85
CA ARG A 58 9.94 -4.30 -11.55
C ARG A 58 10.63 -5.08 -12.64
N TYR A 59 11.43 -6.06 -12.24
CA TYR A 59 12.20 -6.87 -13.18
C TYR A 59 12.05 -8.36 -12.86
N GLY A 60 11.53 -9.11 -13.84
CA GLY A 60 11.44 -10.57 -13.77
C GLY A 60 12.81 -11.18 -14.02
N VAL A 61 13.56 -11.48 -12.97
CA VAL A 61 14.89 -12.12 -13.09
C VAL A 61 14.75 -13.54 -13.64
N ASN A 62 13.80 -14.32 -13.10
CA ASN A 62 13.53 -15.72 -13.47
C ASN A 62 12.02 -16.02 -13.38
N ASP A 63 11.59 -17.21 -13.80
CA ASP A 63 10.18 -17.65 -13.75
C ASP A 63 9.60 -17.71 -12.33
N TRP A 64 10.47 -17.65 -11.34
CA TRP A 64 10.15 -17.74 -9.92
C TRP A 64 10.63 -16.55 -9.10
N PHE A 65 11.32 -15.57 -9.68
CA PHE A 65 11.86 -14.43 -8.94
C PHE A 65 11.68 -13.13 -9.70
N THR A 66 10.99 -12.18 -9.09
CA THR A 66 10.86 -10.79 -9.56
C THR A 66 11.40 -9.87 -8.48
N VAL A 67 12.22 -8.89 -8.87
CA VAL A 67 12.65 -7.81 -7.98
C VAL A 67 11.85 -6.56 -8.27
N GLU A 68 11.63 -5.75 -7.24
CA GLU A 68 10.81 -4.55 -7.30
C GLU A 68 11.58 -3.41 -6.63
N GLY A 69 11.47 -2.22 -7.19
CA GLY A 69 12.05 -0.99 -6.67
C GLY A 69 11.02 0.13 -6.73
N ARG A 70 10.97 0.94 -5.70
CA ARG A 70 10.11 2.12 -5.59
C ARG A 70 10.93 3.30 -5.11
N THR A 71 10.65 4.47 -5.66
CA THR A 71 11.15 5.73 -5.12
C THR A 71 10.09 6.81 -5.25
N GLU A 72 9.98 7.64 -4.22
CA GLU A 72 9.16 8.84 -4.26
C GLU A 72 10.00 10.01 -3.75
N LEU A 73 9.93 11.16 -4.43
CA LEU A 73 10.70 12.35 -4.08
C LEU A 73 9.80 13.59 -4.20
N SER A 74 9.99 14.52 -3.29
CA SER A 74 9.36 15.84 -3.23
C SER A 74 10.35 16.82 -2.59
N SER A 75 10.01 18.10 -2.50
CA SER A 75 10.87 19.10 -1.85
C SER A 75 11.17 18.80 -0.39
N ASP A 76 10.29 18.07 0.30
CA ASP A 76 10.36 17.82 1.75
C ASP A 76 10.26 16.33 2.10
N LEU A 77 10.28 15.44 1.10
CA LEU A 77 10.11 14.01 1.29
C LEU A 77 11.00 13.25 0.32
N GLN A 78 11.68 12.23 0.84
CA GLN A 78 12.40 11.23 0.06
C GLN A 78 12.03 9.85 0.57
N LEU A 79 11.67 8.96 -0.35
CA LEU A 79 11.31 7.58 -0.06
C LEU A 79 12.04 6.67 -1.04
N LEU A 80 12.59 5.60 -0.50
CA LEU A 80 13.24 4.53 -1.24
C LEU A 80 12.71 3.19 -0.73
N GLY A 81 12.32 2.33 -1.65
CA GLY A 81 11.81 1.00 -1.36
C GLY A 81 12.35 -0.05 -2.32
N ALA A 82 12.51 -1.25 -1.79
CA ALA A 82 12.89 -2.44 -2.53
C ALA A 82 12.01 -3.62 -2.11
N GLY A 83 11.69 -4.47 -3.06
CA GLY A 83 10.85 -5.63 -2.84
C GLY A 83 11.25 -6.80 -3.71
N SER A 84 10.69 -7.94 -3.39
CA SER A 84 10.87 -9.17 -4.14
C SER A 84 9.62 -10.03 -4.08
N VAL A 85 9.38 -10.74 -5.17
CA VAL A 85 8.28 -11.68 -5.33
C VAL A 85 8.86 -13.02 -5.77
N LEU A 86 8.59 -14.06 -4.99
CA LEU A 86 9.09 -15.41 -5.13
C LEU A 86 7.93 -16.37 -5.41
N LYS A 87 7.96 -17.05 -6.55
CA LYS A 87 7.04 -18.16 -6.86
C LYS A 87 7.59 -19.45 -6.30
N LEU A 88 6.90 -20.02 -5.31
CA LEU A 88 7.26 -21.29 -4.70
C LEU A 88 6.64 -22.45 -5.50
N ALA A 89 6.95 -22.56 -6.79
CA ALA A 89 6.39 -23.57 -7.69
C ALA A 89 4.85 -23.69 -7.59
N ASN A 90 4.35 -24.83 -7.11
CA ASN A 90 2.92 -25.11 -6.92
C ASN A 90 2.42 -24.76 -5.51
N LEU A 91 3.27 -24.19 -4.66
CA LEU A 91 3.00 -23.74 -3.30
C LEU A 91 2.64 -22.25 -3.24
N GLY A 92 2.48 -21.56 -4.37
CA GLY A 92 2.01 -20.17 -4.40
C GLY A 92 3.12 -19.13 -4.56
N VAL A 93 2.86 -17.91 -4.12
CA VAL A 93 3.69 -16.72 -4.34
C VAL A 93 3.90 -16.01 -3.00
N LEU A 94 5.15 -15.87 -2.61
CA LEU A 94 5.60 -15.06 -1.49
C LEU A 94 6.06 -13.70 -2.01
N SER A 95 5.77 -12.64 -1.28
CA SER A 95 6.20 -11.29 -1.56
C SER A 95 6.71 -10.65 -0.28
N ALA A 96 7.81 -9.92 -0.40
CA ALA A 96 8.39 -9.17 0.70
C ALA A 96 8.92 -7.85 0.17
N SER A 97 8.56 -6.74 0.81
CA SER A 97 9.07 -5.42 0.47
C SER A 97 9.42 -4.64 1.72
N PHE A 98 10.39 -3.75 1.57
CA PHE A 98 10.85 -2.82 2.59
C PHE A 98 11.00 -1.44 1.96
N SER A 99 10.51 -0.41 2.63
CA SER A 99 10.69 0.97 2.23
C SER A 99 11.09 1.82 3.43
N GLN A 100 11.92 2.82 3.15
CA GLN A 100 12.37 3.81 4.11
C GLN A 100 12.03 5.19 3.57
N SER A 101 11.50 6.03 4.46
CA SER A 101 11.14 7.41 4.16
C SER A 101 11.88 8.37 5.09
N LYS A 102 12.35 9.48 4.52
CA LYS A 102 12.88 10.64 5.25
C LYS A 102 12.10 11.87 4.84
N ALA A 103 11.52 12.56 5.81
CA ALA A 103 10.77 13.80 5.57
C ALA A 103 11.34 14.93 6.44
N ASP A 104 11.36 16.14 5.89
CA ASP A 104 11.78 17.34 6.61
C ASP A 104 10.80 17.65 7.75
N LYS A 105 11.25 18.34 8.79
CA LYS A 105 10.43 18.84 9.90
C LYS A 105 9.20 19.63 9.45
N SER A 106 9.17 20.17 8.23
CA SER A 106 7.98 20.82 7.66
C SER A 106 6.76 19.87 7.60
N MET A 107 7.03 18.55 7.52
CA MET A 107 6.07 17.45 7.53
C MET A 107 5.79 16.89 8.92
N SER A 108 6.59 17.27 9.92
CA SER A 108 6.42 16.84 11.32
C SER A 108 5.31 17.63 12.00
N GLU A 109 4.45 16.93 12.75
CA GLU A 109 3.31 17.50 13.45
C GLU A 109 3.72 18.62 14.42
N ASP A 110 4.88 18.45 15.07
CA ASP A 110 5.47 19.39 16.02
C ASP A 110 6.53 20.31 15.40
N ARG A 111 6.88 20.12 14.11
CA ARG A 111 7.97 20.81 13.39
C ARG A 111 9.32 20.84 14.11
N ALA A 112 9.51 19.95 15.08
CA ALA A 112 10.65 19.95 15.97
C ALA A 112 11.83 19.14 15.43
N LYS A 113 11.55 18.13 14.59
CA LYS A 113 12.55 17.21 14.04
C LYS A 113 12.13 16.67 12.68
N ASP A 114 13.13 16.24 11.92
CA ASP A 114 12.93 15.44 10.72
C ASP A 114 12.30 14.09 11.09
N LEU A 115 11.49 13.55 10.19
CA LEU A 115 10.83 12.27 10.36
C LEU A 115 11.57 11.20 9.57
N GLU A 116 11.95 10.12 10.23
CA GLU A 116 12.49 8.94 9.57
C GLU A 116 11.69 7.71 9.99
N GLY A 117 11.16 6.98 9.01
CA GLY A 117 10.35 5.80 9.30
C GLY A 117 10.50 4.75 8.23
N ASN A 118 10.18 3.52 8.59
CA ASN A 118 10.25 2.39 7.67
C ASN A 118 8.88 1.71 7.56
N GLN A 119 8.69 1.04 6.44
CA GLN A 119 7.54 0.17 6.21
C GLN A 119 8.06 -1.16 5.67
N TYR A 120 7.46 -2.25 6.14
CA TYR A 120 7.68 -3.57 5.60
C TYR A 120 6.36 -4.24 5.29
N THR A 121 6.32 -4.97 4.20
CA THR A 121 5.15 -5.71 3.76
C THR A 121 5.55 -7.13 3.43
N VAL A 122 4.79 -8.09 3.95
CA VAL A 122 4.97 -9.51 3.67
C VAL A 122 3.63 -10.06 3.24
N GLY A 123 3.58 -10.65 2.05
CA GLY A 123 2.39 -11.24 1.49
C GLY A 123 2.64 -12.65 1.02
N TYR A 124 1.71 -13.55 1.26
CA TYR A 124 1.70 -14.90 0.70
C TYR A 124 0.35 -15.17 0.06
N SER A 125 0.37 -15.65 -1.18
CA SER A 125 -0.83 -15.99 -1.93
C SER A 125 -0.70 -17.38 -2.55
N TYR A 126 -1.72 -18.19 -2.33
CA TYR A 126 -1.87 -19.53 -2.87
C TYR A 126 -3.14 -19.55 -3.69
N ASN A 127 -3.05 -19.92 -4.97
CA ASN A 127 -4.21 -20.02 -5.85
C ASN A 127 -4.20 -21.36 -6.58
N ARG A 128 -5.27 -22.13 -6.38
CA ARG A 128 -5.56 -23.38 -7.08
C ARG A 128 -6.98 -23.31 -7.63
N ASN A 129 -7.27 -24.13 -8.65
CA ASN A 129 -8.55 -24.16 -9.37
C ASN A 129 -9.82 -24.27 -8.49
N ARG A 130 -9.70 -24.68 -7.21
CA ARG A 130 -10.84 -24.79 -6.28
C ARG A 130 -10.59 -24.21 -4.89
N PHE A 131 -9.41 -23.68 -4.63
CA PHE A 131 -9.05 -23.17 -3.32
C PHE A 131 -8.00 -22.09 -3.49
N GLY A 132 -8.20 -20.96 -2.84
CA GLY A 132 -7.16 -19.96 -2.71
C GLY A 132 -7.11 -19.39 -1.32
N PHE A 133 -5.91 -19.02 -0.92
CA PHE A 133 -5.61 -18.40 0.36
C PHE A 133 -4.64 -17.26 0.12
N SER A 134 -4.87 -16.12 0.74
CA SER A 134 -3.97 -14.97 0.68
C SER A 134 -3.88 -14.37 2.06
N ILE A 135 -2.67 -14.02 2.46
CA ILE A 135 -2.39 -13.27 3.68
C ILE A 135 -1.43 -12.16 3.31
N ASN A 136 -1.74 -10.94 3.72
CA ASN A 136 -0.89 -9.77 3.52
C ASN A 136 -0.79 -9.04 4.86
N HIS A 137 0.45 -8.83 5.29
CA HIS A 137 0.79 -8.11 6.49
C HIS A 137 1.64 -6.92 6.11
N ASN A 138 1.12 -5.72 6.38
CA ASN A 138 1.84 -4.48 6.23
C ASN A 138 2.03 -3.86 7.61
N GLN A 139 3.24 -3.43 7.91
CA GLN A 139 3.54 -2.70 9.13
C GLN A 139 4.48 -1.55 8.82
N ARG A 140 4.16 -0.42 9.42
CA ARG A 140 4.71 0.89 9.14
C ARG A 140 4.98 1.59 10.47
N ASP A 141 6.14 2.22 10.55
CA ASP A 141 6.52 3.04 11.70
C ASP A 141 5.71 4.35 11.72
N ASP A 142 5.49 4.89 12.91
CA ASP A 142 4.69 6.09 13.14
C ASP A 142 5.18 7.31 12.33
N GLU A 143 6.50 7.40 12.15
CA GLU A 143 7.20 8.47 11.46
C GLU A 143 7.32 8.24 9.93
N TYR A 144 6.89 7.08 9.43
CA TYR A 144 6.94 6.80 7.99
C TYR A 144 6.01 7.73 7.22
N THR A 145 6.50 8.28 6.12
CA THR A 145 5.80 9.30 5.33
C THR A 145 5.93 8.97 3.85
N ASP A 146 4.83 9.05 3.11
CA ASP A 146 4.76 8.88 1.66
C ASP A 146 4.17 10.13 0.99
N LEU A 147 4.14 10.19 -0.34
CA LEU A 147 3.55 11.33 -1.05
C LEU A 147 2.07 11.53 -0.69
N SER A 148 1.36 10.49 -0.25
CA SER A 148 -0.05 10.56 0.17
C SER A 148 -0.23 11.40 1.43
N ARG A 149 0.76 11.42 2.34
CA ARG A 149 0.78 12.27 3.54
C ARG A 149 0.96 13.76 3.26
N LEU A 150 1.44 14.17 2.09
CA LEU A 150 1.66 15.59 1.76
C LEU A 150 0.38 16.43 1.74
N GLN A 151 -0.76 15.81 1.45
CA GLN A 151 -2.04 16.52 1.33
C GLN A 151 -3.00 16.23 2.49
N TYR A 152 -2.90 15.06 3.11
CA TYR A 152 -3.86 14.60 4.12
C TYR A 152 -3.15 13.95 5.31
N SER A 153 -2.96 14.70 6.40
CA SER A 153 -2.48 14.17 7.68
C SER A 153 -3.58 13.46 8.49
N ASN A 154 -4.85 13.72 8.19
CA ASN A 154 -5.99 13.37 9.07
C ASN A 154 -6.78 12.13 8.60
N LEU A 155 -6.34 11.42 7.56
CA LEU A 155 -7.05 10.24 7.05
C LEU A 155 -6.57 8.96 7.76
N ILE A 156 -7.53 8.14 8.22
CA ILE A 156 -7.26 6.83 8.86
C ILE A 156 -6.38 5.93 7.99
N SER A 157 -6.60 5.95 6.67
CA SER A 157 -5.83 5.15 5.71
C SER A 157 -4.37 5.60 5.61
N VAL A 158 -4.10 6.88 5.89
CA VAL A 158 -2.77 7.49 5.81
C VAL A 158 -2.00 7.35 7.13
N ASN A 159 -2.71 7.13 8.24
CA ASN A 159 -2.17 6.93 9.59
C ASN A 159 -2.29 5.47 10.08
N SER A 160 -2.50 4.52 9.16
CA SER A 160 -2.51 3.11 9.51
C SER A 160 -1.08 2.59 9.61
N ASN A 161 -0.74 2.08 10.81
CA ASN A 161 0.60 1.60 11.12
C ASN A 161 0.68 0.08 10.98
N LYS A 162 -0.47 -0.61 10.98
CA LYS A 162 -0.51 -2.06 10.82
C LYS A 162 -1.80 -2.50 10.14
N SER A 163 -1.67 -3.21 9.03
CA SER A 163 -2.82 -3.85 8.38
C SER A 163 -2.52 -5.32 8.10
N LEU A 164 -3.40 -6.19 8.57
CA LEU A 164 -3.41 -7.60 8.25
C LEU A 164 -4.68 -7.91 7.47
N THR A 165 -4.52 -8.43 6.26
CA THR A 165 -5.61 -8.90 5.42
C THR A 165 -5.39 -10.37 5.11
N ALA A 166 -6.35 -11.21 5.48
CA ALA A 166 -6.34 -12.63 5.16
C ALA A 166 -7.64 -13.00 4.44
N ASN A 167 -7.56 -13.61 3.27
CA ASN A 167 -8.73 -14.08 2.53
C ASN A 167 -8.54 -15.52 2.12
N THR A 168 -9.60 -16.31 2.24
CA THR A 168 -9.65 -17.68 1.76
C THR A 168 -10.92 -17.88 0.96
N TYR A 169 -10.84 -18.66 -0.12
CA TYR A 169 -12.00 -19.05 -0.89
C TYR A 169 -11.91 -20.52 -1.30
N PHE A 170 -13.06 -21.14 -1.42
CA PHE A 170 -13.24 -22.51 -1.86
C PHE A 170 -14.37 -22.59 -2.87
N ALA A 171 -14.11 -23.23 -4.01
CA ALA A 171 -15.09 -23.41 -5.08
C ALA A 171 -15.49 -24.88 -5.21
N THR A 172 -16.78 -25.15 -5.09
CA THR A 172 -17.36 -26.48 -5.28
C THR A 172 -17.83 -26.62 -6.73
N LYS A 173 -17.63 -27.80 -7.34
CA LYS A 173 -18.05 -28.06 -8.74
C LYS A 173 -19.54 -27.77 -9.01
N ASN A 174 -20.41 -27.93 -8.01
CA ASN A 174 -21.86 -27.92 -8.18
C ASN A 174 -22.58 -26.85 -7.33
N SER A 175 -21.86 -26.14 -6.46
CA SER A 175 -22.48 -25.33 -5.39
C SER A 175 -21.96 -23.89 -5.30
N GLY A 176 -21.20 -23.44 -6.31
CA GLY A 176 -20.64 -22.09 -6.35
C GLY A 176 -19.35 -21.92 -5.56
N THR A 177 -18.97 -20.67 -5.30
CA THR A 177 -17.74 -20.29 -4.59
C THR A 177 -18.08 -19.65 -3.25
N PHE A 178 -17.47 -20.14 -2.19
CA PHE A 178 -17.59 -19.58 -0.84
C PHE A 178 -16.26 -18.93 -0.46
N GLY A 179 -16.30 -17.77 0.19
CA GLY A 179 -15.11 -17.03 0.60
C GLY A 179 -15.28 -16.42 1.98
N VAL A 180 -14.19 -16.39 2.74
CA VAL A 180 -14.08 -15.72 4.04
C VAL A 180 -12.89 -14.76 3.99
N GLY A 181 -13.13 -13.51 4.35
CA GLY A 181 -12.11 -12.48 4.47
C GLY A 181 -12.03 -11.95 5.89
N TYR A 182 -10.82 -11.71 6.37
CA TYR A 182 -10.50 -11.10 7.64
C TYR A 182 -9.58 -9.91 7.39
N ILE A 183 -10.01 -8.72 7.81
CA ILE A 183 -9.24 -7.49 7.69
C ILE A 183 -9.12 -6.90 9.08
N ASN A 184 -7.90 -6.68 9.53
CA ASN A 184 -7.59 -6.01 10.78
C ASN A 184 -6.64 -4.86 10.49
N THR A 185 -7.07 -3.65 10.82
CA THR A 185 -6.28 -2.43 10.60
C THR A 185 -6.16 -1.71 11.93
N LYS A 186 -4.92 -1.44 12.35
CA LYS A 186 -4.62 -0.54 13.45
C LYS A 186 -4.09 0.76 12.87
N ALA A 187 -4.64 1.87 13.35
CA ALA A 187 -4.18 3.20 13.06
C ALA A 187 -3.74 3.87 14.36
N ASN A 188 -2.75 4.74 14.26
CA ASN A 188 -2.37 5.55 15.42
C ASN A 188 -3.46 6.53 15.78
N ASP A 189 -3.57 6.75 17.10
CA ASP A 189 -4.62 7.55 17.70
C ASP A 189 -4.61 8.98 17.14
N PHE A 190 -5.80 9.53 16.93
CA PHE A 190 -5.95 10.87 16.41
C PHE A 190 -5.71 11.87 17.54
N LYS A 191 -4.63 12.64 17.49
CA LYS A 191 -4.62 13.91 18.22
C LYS A 191 -5.37 14.93 17.38
N ASN A 192 -6.65 15.11 17.71
CA ASN A 192 -7.44 16.23 17.18
C ASN A 192 -6.73 17.53 17.58
N ARG A 193 -6.39 18.36 16.58
CA ARG A 193 -5.98 19.76 16.82
C ARG A 193 -7.19 20.62 17.13
#